data_AF-A0A344UY30-F1
#
_entry.id   AF-A0A344UY30-F1
#
_cell.length_a   1.000
_cell.length_b   1.000
_cell.length_c   1.000
_cell.angle_alpha   90.00
_cell.angle_beta   90.00
_cell.angle_gamma   90.00
#
_symmetry.space_group_name_H-M   'P 1'
#
loop_
_entity.id
_entity.type
_entity.pdbx_description
1 polymer ?
#
loop_
_entity_poly.entity_id
_entity_poly.type
_entity_poly.pdbx_seq_one_letter_code
_entity_poly.pdbx_strand_id
1 'polypeptide(L)'
;MATTRSILAVAGAAIIAAAVLGAAPAAADSGADAVVTACGSQPVCLYGDASISNAPRLRSSLPDGVQVVVIPQPDQAQSVSSSSIAAAVKDAGRARTVIVIEDQPAKDRFAVASDDDAASISKALYGQNEADGGVAVAAIRSDLVPPETGGVPLGVVASIITSVVVLVGGGVGIVAARRRRAVRGARRQQQDKQLRKDLDDALDGPDGRYVREAVDRLRDLAAGYPGIGQRISALAGHITDLFVRVERRGTDQQMRLLQSQYKDTLSKLLKGLSPDYYGDILANPQYWSGPEARTAEVHRAIDAVDHQVIDNIRQVNESRDLEFQVALGSLVRAVDEAKLSDVYSDQDE
;
A
#
# COMPACT_ATOMS: atom_id res chain seq x y z
N MET A 1 93.32 -39.12 13.58
CA MET A 1 92.83 -40.39 13.00
C MET A 1 91.46 -40.69 13.58
N ALA A 2 90.51 -41.06 12.72
CA ALA A 2 89.21 -41.69 12.98
C ALA A 2 88.12 -40.91 13.76
N THR A 3 87.36 -40.15 12.98
CA THR A 3 85.88 -40.05 12.93
C THR A 3 85.04 -41.04 13.74
N THR A 4 84.00 -40.53 14.43
CA THR A 4 82.65 -41.13 14.37
C THR A 4 81.55 -40.07 14.59
N ARG A 5 80.56 -40.06 13.67
CA ARG A 5 79.37 -39.21 13.62
C ARG A 5 78.20 -39.86 14.37
N SER A 6 77.30 -39.04 14.93
CA SER A 6 75.86 -39.32 15.19
C SER A 6 75.23 -37.96 15.60
N ILE A 7 74.53 -37.19 14.76
CA ILE A 7 73.12 -37.26 14.31
C ILE A 7 72.12 -37.60 15.43
N LEU A 8 71.36 -36.62 15.93
CA LEU A 8 69.88 -36.51 15.90
C LEU A 8 69.44 -35.26 16.69
N ALA A 9 68.78 -34.30 16.03
CA ALA A 9 67.32 -34.07 16.05
C ALA A 9 66.92 -32.89 16.95
N VAL A 10 66.72 -31.76 16.27
CA VAL A 10 66.05 -30.54 16.73
C VAL A 10 64.53 -30.81 16.78
N ALA A 11 63.89 -30.49 17.90
CA ALA A 11 62.44 -30.33 17.96
C ALA A 11 62.13 -29.02 18.71
N GLY A 12 61.92 -27.95 17.92
CA GLY A 12 61.39 -26.69 18.40
C GLY A 12 59.89 -26.81 18.63
N ALA A 13 59.44 -26.54 19.86
CA ALA A 13 58.04 -26.40 20.19
C ALA A 13 57.56 -25.00 19.74
N ALA A 14 56.85 -24.93 18.62
CA ALA A 14 56.10 -23.75 18.23
C ALA A 14 54.80 -23.70 19.05
N ILE A 15 54.68 -22.68 19.91
CA ILE A 15 53.44 -22.34 20.61
C ILE A 15 52.52 -21.69 19.58
N ILE A 16 51.51 -22.44 19.11
CA ILE A 16 50.43 -21.91 18.28
C ILE A 16 49.45 -21.19 19.23
N ALA A 17 49.49 -19.86 19.24
CA ALA A 17 48.43 -19.05 19.82
C ALA A 17 47.18 -19.18 18.95
N ALA A 18 46.20 -19.96 19.41
CA ALA A 18 44.88 -20.03 18.80
C ALA A 18 44.16 -18.70 19.03
N ALA A 19 44.14 -17.86 18.00
CA ALA A 19 43.21 -16.74 17.93
C ALA A 19 41.79 -17.32 17.85
N VAL A 20 41.02 -17.19 18.93
CA VAL A 20 39.57 -17.41 18.92
C VAL A 20 38.97 -16.26 18.13
N LEU A 21 38.88 -16.42 16.81
CA LEU A 21 37.99 -15.63 15.98
C LEU A 21 36.57 -15.92 16.45
N GLY A 22 35.95 -14.95 17.13
CA GLY A 22 34.52 -14.97 17.39
C GLY A 22 33.79 -15.12 16.06
N ALA A 23 33.08 -16.23 15.91
CA ALA A 23 32.15 -16.40 14.80
C ALA A 23 31.15 -15.24 14.84
N ALA A 24 31.10 -14.46 13.76
CA ALA A 24 30.01 -13.53 13.54
C ALA A 24 28.68 -14.31 13.63
N PRO A 25 27.61 -13.75 14.23
CA PRO A 25 26.31 -14.41 14.25
C PRO A 25 25.91 -14.74 12.81
N ALA A 26 25.56 -16.00 12.58
CA ALA A 26 25.03 -16.44 11.29
C ALA A 26 23.84 -15.54 10.95
N ALA A 27 23.89 -14.92 9.77
CA ALA A 27 22.77 -14.15 9.23
C ALA A 27 21.52 -15.04 9.32
N ALA A 28 20.51 -14.57 10.06
CA ALA A 28 19.24 -15.27 10.18
C ALA A 28 18.67 -15.44 8.76
N ASP A 29 18.55 -16.69 8.31
CA ASP A 29 17.86 -17.01 7.08
C ASP A 29 16.40 -16.59 7.27
N SER A 30 16.00 -15.48 6.64
CA SER A 30 14.68 -14.86 6.77
C SER A 30 13.70 -15.40 5.72
N GLY A 31 13.95 -16.62 5.22
CA GLY A 31 13.05 -17.29 4.30
C GLY A 31 11.66 -17.50 4.92
N ALA A 32 10.62 -17.52 4.09
CA ALA A 32 9.26 -17.79 4.53
C ALA A 32 9.15 -19.10 5.36
N ASP A 33 9.87 -20.15 4.95
CA ASP A 33 9.90 -21.44 5.65
C ASP A 33 10.49 -21.35 7.06
N ALA A 34 11.51 -20.50 7.25
CA ALA A 34 12.12 -20.27 8.56
C ALA A 34 11.14 -19.55 9.49
N VAL A 35 10.42 -18.54 8.99
CA VAL A 35 9.39 -17.82 9.73
C VAL A 35 8.22 -18.75 10.08
N VAL A 36 7.73 -19.54 9.12
CA VAL A 36 6.68 -20.54 9.32
C VAL A 36 7.06 -21.52 10.44
N THR A 37 8.29 -22.05 10.38
CA THR A 37 8.81 -23.01 11.36
C THR A 37 8.95 -22.38 12.74
N ALA A 38 9.49 -21.16 12.82
CA ALA A 38 9.72 -20.47 14.09
C ALA A 38 8.42 -20.01 14.76
N CYS A 39 7.46 -19.50 13.98
CA CYS A 39 6.23 -18.93 14.50
C CYS A 39 5.13 -19.97 14.79
N GLY A 40 5.11 -21.07 14.03
CA GLY A 40 4.12 -22.14 14.20
C GLY A 40 2.69 -21.59 14.31
N SER A 41 1.95 -22.03 15.32
CA SER A 41 0.57 -21.61 15.60
C SER A 41 0.42 -20.52 16.67
N GLN A 42 1.50 -19.80 17.01
CA GLN A 42 1.43 -18.76 18.04
C GLN A 42 0.58 -17.56 17.57
N PRO A 43 -0.39 -17.08 18.38
CA PRO A 43 -1.23 -15.93 17.98
C PRO A 43 -0.44 -14.65 17.72
N VAL A 44 0.66 -14.46 18.45
CA VAL A 44 1.63 -13.37 18.22
C VAL A 44 3.03 -13.96 18.30
N CYS A 45 3.73 -13.95 17.16
CA CYS A 45 5.11 -14.37 16.99
C CYS A 45 6.00 -13.14 16.78
N LEU A 46 7.12 -13.07 17.51
CA LEU A 46 8.19 -12.10 17.26
C LEU A 46 9.38 -12.89 16.68
N TYR A 47 9.71 -12.65 15.41
CA TYR A 47 10.78 -13.34 14.72
C TYR A 47 12.07 -12.50 14.74
N GLY A 48 13.22 -13.14 14.94
CA GLY A 48 14.50 -12.44 15.01
C GLY A 48 14.57 -11.44 16.17
N ASP A 49 15.02 -10.23 15.89
CA ASP A 49 15.11 -9.09 16.82
C ASP A 49 13.92 -8.12 16.74
N ALA A 50 12.88 -8.48 15.98
CA ALA A 50 11.70 -7.66 15.79
C ALA A 50 10.88 -7.50 17.08
N SER A 51 10.23 -6.35 17.24
CA SER A 51 9.54 -5.96 18.44
C SER A 51 8.28 -5.14 18.18
N ILE A 52 7.32 -5.25 19.09
CA ILE A 52 6.16 -4.35 19.19
C ILE A 52 5.93 -4.02 20.67
N SER A 53 5.47 -2.82 20.97
CA SER A 53 5.34 -2.31 22.34
C SER A 53 4.32 -3.06 23.21
N ASN A 54 3.36 -3.76 22.60
CA ASN A 54 2.22 -4.35 23.30
C ASN A 54 2.04 -5.87 23.10
N ALA A 55 3.08 -6.61 22.68
CA ALA A 55 2.97 -8.03 22.32
C ALA A 55 2.18 -8.92 23.31
N PRO A 56 2.39 -8.84 24.65
CA PRO A 56 1.63 -9.68 25.59
C PRO A 56 0.14 -9.34 25.62
N ARG A 57 -0.20 -8.05 25.55
CA ARG A 57 -1.60 -7.60 25.51
C ARG A 57 -2.27 -7.99 24.21
N LEU A 58 -1.56 -7.84 23.09
CA LEU A 58 -2.07 -8.21 21.78
C LEU A 58 -2.41 -9.70 21.75
N ARG A 59 -1.50 -10.56 22.24
CA ARG A 59 -1.68 -12.02 22.29
C ARG A 59 -2.94 -12.47 23.03
N SER A 60 -3.29 -11.80 24.14
CA SER A 60 -4.50 -12.13 24.92
C SER A 60 -5.79 -11.56 24.34
N SER A 61 -5.70 -10.81 23.25
CA SER A 61 -6.79 -9.96 22.77
C SER A 61 -7.15 -10.15 21.31
N LEU A 62 -6.36 -10.93 20.57
CA LEU A 62 -6.68 -11.28 19.18
C LEU A 62 -7.90 -12.20 19.12
N PRO A 63 -8.80 -12.01 18.14
CA PRO A 63 -9.86 -12.97 17.87
C PRO A 63 -9.30 -14.34 17.49
N ASP A 64 -10.11 -15.38 17.69
CA ASP A 64 -9.77 -16.73 17.24
C ASP A 64 -9.60 -16.75 15.70
N GLY A 65 -8.58 -17.48 15.23
CA GLY A 65 -8.28 -17.58 13.80
C GLY A 65 -7.45 -16.42 13.24
N VAL A 66 -7.01 -15.47 14.07
CA VAL A 66 -6.09 -14.40 13.69
C VAL A 66 -4.69 -14.69 14.24
N GLN A 67 -3.68 -14.54 13.40
CA GLN A 67 -2.27 -14.65 13.76
C GLN A 67 -1.50 -13.40 13.35
N VAL A 68 -0.65 -12.90 14.24
CA VAL A 68 0.24 -11.77 13.99
C VAL A 68 1.68 -12.25 14.03
N VAL A 69 2.44 -11.93 12.99
CA VAL A 69 3.86 -12.24 12.87
C VAL A 69 4.62 -10.93 12.74
N VAL A 70 5.56 -10.67 13.65
CA VAL A 70 6.43 -9.50 13.57
C VAL A 70 7.78 -9.97 13.06
N ILE A 71 8.23 -9.40 11.96
CA ILE A 71 9.52 -9.67 11.34
C ILE A 71 10.37 -8.39 11.37
N PRO A 72 11.71 -8.53 11.42
CA PRO A 72 12.56 -7.36 11.31
C PRO A 72 12.42 -6.77 9.90
N GLN A 73 12.76 -5.49 9.76
CA GLN A 73 12.95 -4.90 8.44
C GLN A 73 13.90 -5.80 7.62
N PRO A 74 13.45 -6.35 6.47
CA PRO A 74 14.32 -7.19 5.66
C PRO A 74 15.52 -6.37 5.17
N ASP A 75 16.72 -6.94 5.27
CA ASP A 75 17.90 -6.37 4.61
C ASP A 75 17.67 -6.39 3.10
N GLN A 76 18.20 -5.41 2.36
CA GLN A 76 18.01 -5.27 0.91
C GLN A 76 18.50 -6.49 0.11
N ALA A 77 19.29 -7.37 0.74
CA ALA A 77 19.76 -8.64 0.19
C ALA A 77 18.80 -9.84 0.42
N GLN A 78 17.74 -9.68 1.22
CA GLN A 78 16.79 -10.75 1.54
C GLN A 78 15.53 -10.64 0.67
N SER A 79 15.26 -11.69 -0.11
CA SER A 79 14.40 -11.69 -1.30
C SER A 79 12.93 -12.05 -1.06
N VAL A 80 12.51 -12.25 0.19
CA VAL A 80 11.14 -12.70 0.48
C VAL A 80 10.28 -11.53 0.92
N SER A 81 9.23 -11.26 0.15
CA SER A 81 8.27 -10.21 0.49
C SER A 81 7.43 -10.60 1.70
N SER A 82 7.06 -9.63 2.53
CA SER A 82 6.19 -9.84 3.70
C SER A 82 4.81 -10.39 3.31
N SER A 83 4.35 -10.10 2.10
CA SER A 83 3.13 -10.71 1.53
C SER A 83 3.30 -12.20 1.27
N SER A 84 4.47 -12.62 0.77
CA SER A 84 4.81 -14.04 0.60
C SER A 84 4.93 -14.75 1.95
N ILE A 85 5.48 -14.09 2.97
CA ILE A 85 5.52 -14.61 4.35
C ILE A 85 4.11 -14.75 4.91
N ALA A 86 3.25 -13.73 4.75
CA ALA A 86 1.88 -13.76 5.24
C ALA A 86 1.10 -14.93 4.61
N ALA A 87 1.25 -15.13 3.30
CA ALA A 87 0.64 -16.25 2.58
C ALA A 87 1.20 -17.60 3.07
N ALA A 88 2.52 -17.76 3.16
CA ALA A 88 3.14 -19.01 3.59
C ALA A 88 2.77 -19.40 5.03
N VAL A 89 2.73 -18.43 5.96
CA VAL A 89 2.30 -18.65 7.35
C VAL A 89 0.82 -19.03 7.41
N LYS A 90 -0.03 -18.40 6.58
CA LYS A 90 -1.45 -18.74 6.50
C LYS A 90 -1.63 -20.16 5.97
N ASP A 91 -0.94 -20.51 4.88
CA ASP A 91 -1.04 -21.81 4.20
C ASP A 91 -0.50 -22.97 5.07
N ALA A 92 0.55 -22.72 5.85
CA ALA A 92 1.10 -23.70 6.79
C ALA A 92 0.33 -23.77 8.12
N GLY A 93 -0.37 -22.69 8.46
CA GLY A 93 -1.11 -22.52 9.71
C GLY A 93 -2.56 -22.95 9.61
N ARG A 94 -3.32 -22.62 10.67
CA ARG A 94 -4.79 -22.71 10.70
C ARG A 94 -5.45 -21.35 10.88
N ALA A 95 -4.68 -20.28 10.78
CA ALA A 95 -5.19 -18.92 10.86
C ALA A 95 -5.96 -18.60 9.58
N ARG A 96 -7.15 -18.04 9.72
CA ARG A 96 -7.92 -17.47 8.60
C ARG A 96 -7.33 -16.15 8.13
N THR A 97 -6.73 -15.43 9.07
CA THR A 97 -6.10 -14.14 8.84
C THR A 97 -4.72 -14.12 9.46
N VAL A 98 -3.72 -13.83 8.64
CA VAL A 98 -2.34 -13.59 9.06
C VAL A 98 -1.98 -12.15 8.75
N ILE A 99 -1.51 -11.44 9.77
CA ILE A 99 -0.98 -10.08 9.64
C ILE A 99 0.52 -10.15 9.91
N VAL A 100 1.32 -9.81 8.91
CA VAL A 100 2.76 -9.63 9.04
C VAL A 100 3.04 -8.15 9.29
N ILE A 101 3.74 -7.86 10.39
CA ILE A 101 4.25 -6.54 10.75
C ILE A 101 5.75 -6.53 10.45
N GLU A 102 6.17 -5.67 9.55
CA GLU A 102 7.59 -5.33 9.40
C GLU A 102 7.93 -4.26 10.44
N ASP A 103 8.74 -4.63 11.42
CA ASP A 103 9.28 -3.70 12.43
C ASP A 103 10.25 -2.73 11.74
N GLN A 104 9.85 -1.46 11.67
CA GLN A 104 10.57 -0.41 10.95
C GLN A 104 10.89 0.75 11.90
N PRO A 105 12.09 1.35 11.83
CA PRO A 105 12.52 2.37 12.80
C PRO A 105 11.61 3.61 12.91
N ALA A 106 10.86 3.92 11.85
CA ALA A 106 10.00 5.11 11.80
C ALA A 106 8.50 4.78 11.91
N LYS A 107 8.05 3.72 11.23
CA LYS A 107 6.66 3.30 11.17
C LYS A 107 6.55 1.92 10.54
N ASP A 108 5.93 1.01 11.27
CA ASP A 108 5.76 -0.37 10.82
C ASP A 108 4.96 -0.47 9.52
N ARG A 109 5.29 -1.49 8.73
CA ARG A 109 4.56 -1.85 7.51
C ARG A 109 3.78 -3.13 7.74
N PHE A 110 2.71 -3.28 6.97
CA PHE A 110 1.81 -4.42 7.08
C PHE A 110 1.68 -5.16 5.76
N ALA A 111 1.69 -6.48 5.85
CA ALA A 111 1.16 -7.37 4.82
C ALA A 111 0.08 -8.26 5.44
N VAL A 112 -1.01 -8.49 4.71
CA VAL A 112 -2.16 -9.26 5.22
C VAL A 112 -2.48 -10.37 4.24
N ALA A 113 -2.59 -11.59 4.75
CA ALA A 113 -3.21 -12.71 4.07
C ALA A 113 -4.48 -13.07 4.83
N SER A 114 -5.64 -12.96 4.17
CA SER A 114 -6.94 -13.32 4.75
C SER A 114 -7.73 -14.15 3.74
N ASP A 115 -8.72 -14.92 4.18
CA ASP A 115 -9.63 -15.65 3.28
C ASP A 115 -10.60 -14.71 2.54
N ASP A 116 -11.04 -13.63 3.21
CA ASP A 116 -12.18 -12.84 2.73
C ASP A 116 -11.86 -11.35 2.49
N ASP A 117 -11.02 -10.73 3.34
CA ASP A 117 -11.05 -9.29 3.56
C ASP A 117 -9.67 -8.63 3.69
N ALA A 118 -8.63 -9.26 3.13
CA ALA A 118 -7.24 -8.81 3.26
C ALA A 118 -7.02 -7.33 2.89
N ALA A 119 -7.71 -6.83 1.85
CA ALA A 119 -7.65 -5.42 1.44
C ALA A 119 -8.31 -4.47 2.44
N SER A 120 -9.44 -4.88 3.05
CA SER A 120 -10.15 -4.10 4.06
C SER A 120 -9.32 -3.98 5.33
N ILE A 121 -8.78 -5.10 5.81
CA ILE A 121 -7.90 -5.15 6.98
C ILE A 121 -6.65 -4.30 6.74
N SER A 122 -5.99 -4.44 5.58
CA SER A 122 -4.82 -3.64 5.23
C SER A 122 -5.14 -2.14 5.27
N LYS A 123 -6.28 -1.73 4.70
CA LYS A 123 -6.75 -0.35 4.74
C LYS A 123 -7.02 0.14 6.16
N ALA A 124 -7.65 -0.70 7.00
CA ALA A 124 -7.93 -0.37 8.39
C ALA A 124 -6.63 -0.17 9.19
N LEU A 125 -5.62 -1.03 9.01
CA LEU A 125 -4.30 -0.93 9.64
C LEU A 125 -3.59 0.37 9.27
N TYR A 126 -3.43 0.65 7.97
CA TYR A 126 -2.79 1.88 7.52
C TYR A 126 -3.59 3.15 7.90
N GLY A 127 -4.92 3.01 8.02
CA GLY A 127 -5.83 4.07 8.46
C GLY A 127 -5.66 4.49 9.93
N GLN A 128 -5.12 3.63 10.79
CA GLN A 128 -4.85 3.98 12.21
C GLN A 128 -3.77 5.05 12.33
N ASN A 129 -2.86 5.12 11.34
CA ASN A 129 -1.72 6.03 11.35
C ASN A 129 -0.85 5.93 12.62
N GLU A 130 -0.74 4.73 13.18
CA GLU A 130 0.13 4.43 14.32
C GLU A 130 1.54 4.10 13.84
N ALA A 131 2.55 4.48 14.63
CA ALA A 131 3.94 4.15 14.34
C ALA A 131 4.26 2.68 14.69
N ASP A 132 3.65 2.18 15.77
CA ASP A 132 3.79 0.81 16.25
C ASP A 132 2.66 -0.07 15.70
N GLY A 133 3.04 -1.15 15.04
CA GLY A 133 2.12 -2.07 14.38
C GLY A 133 1.28 -2.86 15.36
N GLY A 134 1.80 -3.15 16.56
CA GLY A 134 1.04 -3.78 17.62
C GLY A 134 -0.11 -2.91 18.11
N VAL A 135 0.09 -1.58 18.20
CA VAL A 135 -0.97 -0.61 18.49
C VAL A 135 -1.98 -0.55 17.34
N ALA A 136 -1.53 -0.53 16.09
CA ALA A 136 -2.41 -0.52 14.92
C ALA A 136 -3.33 -1.74 14.86
N VAL A 137 -2.79 -2.95 15.04
CA VAL A 137 -3.58 -4.20 15.04
C VAL A 137 -4.57 -4.21 16.21
N ALA A 138 -4.17 -3.74 17.38
CA ALA A 138 -5.06 -3.68 18.54
C ALA A 138 -6.27 -2.76 18.31
N ALA A 139 -6.09 -1.67 17.54
CA ALA A 139 -7.13 -0.69 17.26
C ALA A 139 -8.20 -1.18 16.27
N ILE A 140 -7.85 -2.08 15.35
CA ILE A 140 -8.78 -2.63 14.35
C ILE A 140 -9.38 -3.98 14.75
N ARG A 141 -9.26 -4.39 16.01
CA ARG A 141 -9.65 -5.73 16.46
C ARG A 141 -11.09 -6.12 16.10
N SER A 142 -12.03 -5.17 16.16
CA SER A 142 -13.42 -5.39 15.78
C SER A 142 -13.58 -5.78 14.31
N ASP A 143 -12.66 -5.32 13.47
CA ASP A 143 -12.68 -5.52 12.02
C ASP A 143 -12.02 -6.85 11.63
N LEU A 144 -11.39 -7.54 12.59
CA LEU A 144 -10.75 -8.84 12.40
C LEU A 144 -11.67 -10.03 12.72
N VAL A 145 -12.91 -9.76 13.16
CA VAL A 145 -13.91 -10.79 13.42
C VAL A 145 -14.72 -10.99 12.13
N PRO A 146 -14.80 -12.21 11.57
CA PRO A 146 -15.63 -12.45 10.41
C PRO A 146 -17.09 -12.09 10.71
N PRO A 147 -17.85 -11.57 9.75
CA PRO A 147 -19.29 -11.42 9.93
C PRO A 147 -19.87 -12.81 10.14
N GLU A 148 -20.40 -13.08 11.34
CA GLU A 148 -21.04 -14.37 11.61
C GLU A 148 -22.16 -14.60 10.59
N THR A 149 -22.04 -15.66 9.80
CA THR A 149 -23.10 -16.17 8.93
C THR A 149 -24.14 -16.88 9.81
N GLY A 150 -24.73 -16.13 10.75
CA GLY A 150 -25.78 -16.57 11.65
C GLY A 150 -27.12 -16.05 11.15
N GLY A 151 -27.99 -16.97 10.71
CA GLY A 151 -29.28 -16.68 10.13
C GLY A 151 -30.12 -15.71 10.94
N VAL A 152 -30.86 -14.86 10.22
CA VAL A 152 -31.84 -13.91 10.78
C VAL A 152 -32.93 -14.69 11.54
N PRO A 153 -33.16 -14.44 12.84
CA PRO A 153 -34.49 -14.47 13.39
C PRO A 153 -34.95 -13.03 13.56
N LEU A 154 -36.03 -12.71 12.86
CA LEU A 154 -36.86 -11.54 13.12
C LEU A 154 -37.13 -11.37 14.63
N GLY A 155 -36.89 -10.17 15.17
CA GLY A 155 -37.63 -9.67 16.32
C GLY A 155 -36.85 -8.93 17.41
N VAL A 156 -37.36 -7.73 17.73
CA VAL A 156 -37.28 -6.99 19.00
C VAL A 156 -36.14 -5.96 19.19
N VAL A 157 -36.46 -4.73 18.78
CA VAL A 157 -36.51 -3.48 19.57
C VAL A 157 -35.76 -3.38 20.92
N ALA A 158 -35.01 -2.26 21.04
CA ALA A 158 -34.53 -1.55 22.27
C ALA A 158 -33.31 -2.17 22.99
N SER A 159 -32.33 -1.41 23.51
CA SER A 159 -32.35 -0.06 24.08
C SER A 159 -30.93 0.56 24.25
N ILE A 160 -30.80 1.85 23.92
CA ILE A 160 -30.23 2.97 24.71
C ILE A 160 -29.03 2.70 25.66
N ILE A 161 -27.88 3.31 25.36
CA ILE A 161 -27.00 4.03 26.33
C ILE A 161 -26.48 5.29 25.60
N THR A 162 -27.18 6.43 25.67
CA THR A 162 -26.95 7.55 26.60
C THR A 162 -25.47 7.94 26.78
N SER A 163 -25.00 8.90 25.99
CA SER A 163 -23.87 9.77 26.36
C SER A 163 -24.37 11.21 26.42
N VAL A 164 -24.63 11.65 27.65
CA VAL A 164 -24.91 13.04 28.02
C VAL A 164 -23.66 13.86 27.77
N VAL A 165 -23.74 14.79 26.80
CA VAL A 165 -22.78 15.87 26.65
C VAL A 165 -23.13 16.95 27.67
N VAL A 166 -22.35 17.03 28.75
CA VAL A 166 -22.38 18.18 29.66
C VAL A 166 -21.73 19.37 28.95
N LEU A 167 -22.59 20.27 28.47
CA LEU A 167 -22.28 21.62 28.03
C LEU A 167 -21.94 22.49 29.25
N VAL A 168 -20.65 22.78 29.47
CA VAL A 168 -20.19 23.97 30.21
C VAL A 168 -18.97 24.52 29.49
N GLY A 169 -19.13 25.68 28.83
CA GLY A 169 -18.04 26.39 28.14
C GLY A 169 -18.43 26.96 26.76
N GLY A 170 -19.59 27.62 26.66
CA GLY A 170 -20.08 28.26 25.43
C GLY A 170 -19.32 29.55 25.09
N GLY A 171 -19.05 29.76 23.79
CA GLY A 171 -18.75 31.08 23.21
C GLY A 171 -17.59 31.10 22.22
N VAL A 172 -16.41 30.61 22.60
CA VAL A 172 -15.16 30.84 21.80
C VAL A 172 -14.74 29.61 20.97
N GLY A 173 -15.18 28.41 21.35
CA GLY A 173 -14.74 27.16 20.72
C GLY A 173 -15.25 26.91 19.29
N ILE A 174 -16.46 27.39 18.95
CA ILE A 174 -17.05 27.14 17.61
C ILE A 174 -16.37 28.02 16.55
N VAL A 175 -16.00 29.26 16.89
CA VAL A 175 -15.23 30.15 16.00
C VAL A 175 -13.79 29.65 15.88
N ALA A 176 -13.17 29.15 16.95
CA ALA A 176 -11.83 28.57 16.90
C ALA A 176 -11.79 27.26 16.09
N ALA A 177 -12.80 26.39 16.19
CA ALA A 177 -12.89 25.16 15.39
C ALA A 177 -13.15 25.46 13.90
N ARG A 178 -14.01 26.45 13.58
CA ARG A 178 -14.20 26.92 12.20
C ARG A 178 -12.96 27.64 11.66
N ARG A 179 -12.27 28.48 12.44
CA ARG A 179 -10.99 29.10 12.05
C ARG A 179 -9.90 28.06 11.87
N ARG A 180 -9.79 27.04 12.73
CA ARG A 180 -8.81 25.95 12.57
C ARG A 180 -9.08 25.13 11.31
N ARG A 181 -10.34 24.87 10.96
CA ARG A 181 -10.71 24.23 9.68
C ARG A 181 -10.41 25.14 8.47
N ALA A 182 -10.70 26.44 8.57
CA ALA A 182 -10.38 27.41 7.52
C ALA A 182 -8.86 27.58 7.31
N VAL A 183 -8.08 27.63 8.38
CA VAL A 183 -6.61 27.74 8.32
C VAL A 183 -5.98 26.44 7.81
N ARG A 184 -6.50 25.26 8.18
CA ARG A 184 -6.06 23.97 7.60
C ARG A 184 -6.43 23.85 6.12
N GLY A 185 -7.62 24.32 5.73
CA GLY A 185 -8.04 24.39 4.33
C GLY A 185 -7.14 25.32 3.51
N ALA A 186 -6.83 26.51 4.04
CA ALA A 186 -5.93 27.46 3.40
C ALA A 186 -4.50 26.92 3.25
N ARG A 187 -3.98 26.22 4.27
CA ARG A 187 -2.66 25.56 4.20
C ARG A 187 -2.62 24.42 3.17
N ARG A 188 -3.66 23.57 3.12
CA ARG A 188 -3.77 22.53 2.09
C ARG A 188 -3.85 23.12 0.69
N GLN A 189 -4.67 24.16 0.51
CA GLN A 189 -4.75 24.86 -0.78
C GLN A 189 -3.42 25.50 -1.17
N GLN A 190 -2.66 26.05 -0.21
CA GLN A 190 -1.35 26.61 -0.49
C GLN A 190 -0.32 25.52 -0.83
N GLN A 191 -0.37 24.38 -0.16
CA GLN A 191 0.48 23.22 -0.46
C GLN A 191 0.17 22.63 -1.83
N ASP A 192 -1.11 22.51 -2.20
CA ASP A 192 -1.52 22.07 -3.54
C ASP A 192 -1.05 23.05 -4.63
N LYS A 193 -1.16 24.36 -4.38
CA LYS A 193 -0.64 25.38 -5.29
C LYS A 193 0.88 25.27 -5.47
N GLN A 194 1.60 25.02 -4.37
CA GLN A 194 3.04 24.82 -4.44
C GLN A 194 3.39 23.55 -5.22
N LEU A 195 2.71 22.44 -4.95
CA LEU A 195 2.89 21.17 -5.67
C LEU A 195 2.59 21.31 -7.17
N ARG A 196 1.56 22.09 -7.54
CA ARG A 196 1.27 22.39 -8.95
C ARG A 196 2.39 23.18 -9.61
N LYS A 197 2.91 24.20 -8.91
CA LYS A 197 4.04 24.97 -9.41
C LYS A 197 5.29 24.09 -9.57
N ASP A 198 5.60 23.28 -8.55
CA ASP A 198 6.73 22.35 -8.60
C ASP A 198 6.55 21.31 -9.73
N LEU A 199 5.30 20.92 -10.05
CA LEU A 199 4.97 20.05 -11.17
C LEU A 199 5.13 20.74 -12.53
N ASP A 200 4.74 22.01 -12.64
CA ASP A 200 4.99 22.84 -13.82
C ASP A 200 6.49 22.95 -14.11
N ASP A 201 7.29 23.15 -13.06
CA ASP A 201 8.75 23.25 -13.14
C ASP A 201 9.40 21.88 -13.47
N ALA A 202 8.81 20.77 -13.01
CA ALA A 202 9.33 19.40 -13.22
C ALA A 202 9.00 18.80 -14.60
N LEU A 203 7.99 19.32 -15.29
CA LEU A 203 7.47 18.73 -16.51
C LEU A 203 7.77 19.59 -17.73
N ASP A 204 8.81 19.20 -18.47
CA ASP A 204 9.16 19.83 -19.74
C ASP A 204 8.72 19.03 -20.96
N GLY A 205 8.70 19.70 -22.12
CA GLY A 205 8.43 19.08 -23.41
C GLY A 205 6.94 18.74 -23.68
N PRO A 206 6.65 18.12 -24.83
CA PRO A 206 5.27 17.81 -25.24
C PRO A 206 4.55 16.84 -24.30
N ASP A 207 5.24 15.82 -23.81
CA ASP A 207 4.65 14.80 -22.96
C ASP A 207 4.42 15.33 -21.53
N GLY A 208 5.37 16.10 -20.99
CA GLY A 208 5.18 16.81 -19.74
C GLY A 208 3.96 17.73 -19.75
N ARG A 209 3.74 18.50 -20.83
CA ARG A 209 2.53 19.32 -20.96
C ARG A 209 1.25 18.50 -20.93
N TYR A 210 1.22 17.39 -21.67
CA TYR A 210 0.08 16.50 -21.68
C TYR A 210 -0.23 15.95 -20.29
N VAL A 211 0.79 15.49 -19.55
CA VAL A 211 0.62 14.97 -18.18
C VAL A 211 0.03 16.03 -17.26
N ARG A 212 0.47 17.29 -17.36
CA ARG A 212 -0.11 18.38 -16.56
C ARG A 212 -1.57 18.64 -16.86
N GLU A 213 -1.89 18.79 -18.14
CA GLU A 213 -3.27 18.95 -18.59
C GLU A 213 -4.14 17.77 -18.15
N ALA A 214 -3.60 16.55 -18.20
CA ALA A 214 -4.31 15.35 -17.78
C ALA A 214 -4.58 15.34 -16.27
N VAL A 215 -3.61 15.72 -15.45
CA VAL A 215 -3.78 15.83 -13.99
C VAL A 215 -4.81 16.91 -13.64
N ASP A 216 -4.83 18.04 -14.34
CA ASP A 216 -5.86 19.06 -14.13
C ASP A 216 -7.24 18.60 -14.56
N ARG A 217 -7.37 17.91 -15.71
CA ARG A 217 -8.63 17.28 -16.13
C ARG A 217 -9.13 16.26 -15.11
N LEU A 218 -8.25 15.44 -14.52
CA LEU A 218 -8.65 14.53 -13.43
C LEU A 218 -9.24 15.31 -12.24
N ARG A 219 -8.67 16.46 -11.87
CA ARG A 219 -9.22 17.28 -10.78
C ARG A 219 -10.59 17.88 -11.13
N ASP A 220 -10.79 18.29 -12.37
CA ASP A 220 -12.09 18.78 -12.83
C ASP A 220 -13.14 17.66 -12.82
N LEU A 221 -12.78 16.46 -13.30
CA LEU A 221 -13.62 15.27 -13.25
C LEU A 221 -13.93 14.83 -11.82
N ALA A 222 -12.98 15.00 -10.89
CA ALA A 222 -13.21 14.72 -9.48
C ALA A 222 -14.33 15.58 -8.88
N ALA A 223 -14.50 16.82 -9.36
CA ALA A 223 -15.63 17.67 -8.96
C ALA A 223 -16.94 17.25 -9.66
N GLY A 224 -16.86 16.75 -10.90
CA GLY A 224 -18.00 16.29 -11.69
C GLY A 224 -18.60 14.95 -11.24
N TYR A 225 -17.81 14.07 -10.62
CA TYR A 225 -18.25 12.72 -10.23
C TYR A 225 -18.16 12.48 -8.72
N PRO A 226 -19.13 12.93 -7.91
CA PRO A 226 -19.03 12.89 -6.45
C PRO A 226 -18.83 11.47 -5.86
N GLY A 227 -19.33 10.43 -6.54
CA GLY A 227 -19.18 9.04 -6.09
C GLY A 227 -17.73 8.50 -6.13
N ILE A 228 -16.89 9.02 -7.02
CA ILE A 228 -15.48 8.62 -7.17
C ILE A 228 -14.49 9.77 -7.08
N GLY A 229 -14.98 11.00 -6.89
CA GLY A 229 -14.17 12.22 -6.95
C GLY A 229 -13.04 12.24 -5.94
N GLN A 230 -13.25 11.69 -4.73
CA GLN A 230 -12.16 11.56 -3.76
C GLN A 230 -11.02 10.67 -4.25
N ARG A 231 -11.34 9.55 -4.93
CA ARG A 231 -10.34 8.64 -5.50
C ARG A 231 -9.59 9.29 -6.66
N ILE A 232 -10.30 9.94 -7.58
CA ILE A 232 -9.69 10.67 -8.69
C ILE A 232 -8.78 11.80 -8.17
N SER A 233 -9.23 12.54 -7.16
CA SER A 233 -8.45 13.61 -6.55
C SER A 233 -7.21 13.08 -5.84
N ALA A 234 -7.29 11.92 -5.17
CA ALA A 234 -6.14 11.28 -4.55
C ALA A 234 -5.11 10.87 -5.61
N LEU A 235 -5.56 10.20 -6.68
CA LEU A 235 -4.71 9.81 -7.81
C LEU A 235 -3.99 11.01 -8.44
N ALA A 236 -4.72 12.10 -8.72
CA ALA A 236 -4.11 13.32 -9.25
C ALA A 236 -3.04 13.90 -8.30
N GLY A 237 -3.25 13.78 -6.99
CA GLY A 237 -2.29 14.15 -5.96
C GLY A 237 -1.05 13.26 -5.98
N HIS A 238 -1.22 11.94 -6.01
CA HIS A 238 -0.10 10.99 -6.05
C HIS A 238 0.73 11.14 -7.32
N ILE A 239 0.10 11.33 -8.49
CA ILE A 239 0.83 11.58 -9.75
C ILE A 239 1.69 12.85 -9.63
N THR A 240 1.11 13.91 -9.06
CA THR A 240 1.85 15.16 -8.82
C THR A 240 3.07 14.92 -7.93
N ASP A 241 2.90 14.21 -6.81
CA ASP A 241 3.99 13.90 -5.88
C ASP A 241 5.08 13.02 -6.53
N LEU A 242 4.68 12.03 -7.35
CA LEU A 242 5.61 11.19 -8.09
C LEU A 242 6.53 12.02 -8.99
N PHE A 243 5.97 12.87 -9.83
CA PHE A 243 6.76 13.68 -10.77
C PHE A 243 7.67 14.68 -10.04
N VAL A 244 7.17 15.34 -8.98
CA VAL A 244 8.00 16.24 -8.16
C VAL A 244 9.17 15.50 -7.50
N ARG A 245 8.98 14.26 -7.07
CA ARG A 245 10.05 13.45 -6.45
C ARG A 245 11.06 12.97 -7.48
N VAL A 246 10.60 12.52 -8.64
CA VAL A 246 11.46 12.05 -9.74
C VAL A 246 12.32 13.20 -10.23
N GLU A 247 11.79 14.42 -10.29
CA GLU A 247 12.60 15.58 -10.64
C GLU A 247 13.73 15.85 -9.64
N ARG A 248 13.47 15.66 -8.35
CA ARG A 248 14.46 15.96 -7.31
C ARG A 248 15.51 14.87 -7.13
N ARG A 249 15.22 13.62 -7.50
CA ARG A 249 16.03 12.44 -7.13
C ARG A 249 16.34 11.50 -8.29
N GLY A 250 15.56 11.55 -9.35
CA GLY A 250 15.74 10.73 -10.54
C GLY A 250 16.66 11.40 -11.55
N THR A 251 16.85 10.71 -12.67
CA THR A 251 17.58 11.22 -13.83
C THR A 251 16.63 11.81 -14.87
N ASP A 252 17.11 12.71 -15.73
CA ASP A 252 16.33 13.24 -16.86
C ASP A 252 15.79 12.13 -17.78
N GLN A 253 16.53 11.02 -17.90
CA GLN A 253 16.08 9.86 -18.67
C GLN A 253 14.90 9.16 -18.00
N GLN A 254 14.97 8.94 -16.68
CA GLN A 254 13.84 8.39 -15.91
C GLN A 254 12.63 9.33 -15.98
N MET A 255 12.84 10.64 -15.90
CA MET A 255 11.79 11.64 -16.07
C MET A 255 11.10 11.53 -17.44
N ARG A 256 11.87 11.51 -18.55
CA ARG A 256 11.30 11.38 -19.91
C ARG A 256 10.54 10.06 -20.11
N LEU A 257 11.11 8.95 -19.63
CA LEU A 257 10.46 7.64 -19.70
C LEU A 257 9.13 7.64 -18.93
N LEU A 258 9.14 8.20 -17.72
CA LEU A 258 7.96 8.33 -16.87
C LEU A 258 6.88 9.19 -17.54
N GLN A 259 7.24 10.32 -18.14
CA GLN A 259 6.30 11.20 -18.86
C GLN A 259 5.62 10.46 -20.01
N SER A 260 6.38 9.74 -20.84
CA SER A 260 5.84 8.97 -21.97
C SER A 260 4.86 7.88 -21.50
N GLN A 261 5.24 7.13 -20.46
CA GLN A 261 4.40 6.06 -19.91
C GLN A 261 3.10 6.60 -19.28
N TYR A 262 3.21 7.67 -18.49
CA TYR A 262 2.04 8.28 -17.85
C TYR A 262 1.16 9.02 -18.84
N LYS A 263 1.70 9.58 -19.92
CA LYS A 263 0.88 10.10 -21.01
C LYS A 263 -0.04 9.04 -21.58
N ASP A 264 0.47 7.86 -21.93
CA ASP A 264 -0.35 6.75 -22.43
C ASP A 264 -1.39 6.28 -21.40
N THR A 265 -0.94 6.06 -20.16
CA THR A 265 -1.79 5.63 -19.04
C THR A 265 -2.93 6.62 -18.79
N LEU A 266 -2.62 7.91 -18.70
CA LEU A 266 -3.60 8.97 -18.43
C LEU A 266 -4.51 9.21 -19.63
N SER A 267 -4.02 9.05 -20.86
CA SER A 267 -4.87 9.13 -22.06
C SER A 267 -5.98 8.08 -22.01
N LYS A 268 -5.63 6.84 -21.65
CA LYS A 268 -6.58 5.73 -21.54
C LYS A 268 -7.55 5.93 -20.39
N LEU A 269 -7.04 6.35 -19.22
CA LEU A 269 -7.86 6.59 -18.05
C LEU A 269 -8.86 7.74 -18.27
N LEU A 270 -8.42 8.86 -18.86
CA LEU A 270 -9.28 9.99 -19.18
C LEU A 270 -10.34 9.64 -20.22
N LYS A 271 -10.01 8.79 -21.19
CA LYS A 271 -11.00 8.26 -22.14
C LYS A 271 -12.06 7.43 -21.41
N GLY A 272 -11.66 6.59 -20.47
CA GLY A 272 -12.58 5.81 -19.63
C GLY A 272 -13.37 6.64 -18.61
N LEU A 273 -12.91 7.85 -18.26
CA LEU A 273 -13.61 8.78 -17.38
C LEU A 273 -14.35 9.90 -18.14
N SER A 274 -14.40 9.83 -19.47
CA SER A 274 -14.99 10.91 -20.26
C SER A 274 -16.47 11.09 -19.93
N PRO A 275 -17.00 12.32 -20.06
CA PRO A 275 -18.43 12.56 -19.97
C PRO A 275 -19.22 11.66 -20.93
N ASP A 276 -18.69 11.41 -22.13
CA ASP A 276 -19.35 10.61 -23.17
C ASP A 276 -19.38 9.10 -22.87
N TYR A 277 -18.54 8.61 -21.94
CA TYR A 277 -18.52 7.19 -21.56
C TYR A 277 -18.99 7.00 -20.13
N TYR A 278 -18.18 7.37 -19.15
CA TYR A 278 -18.53 7.16 -17.74
C TYR A 278 -19.68 8.07 -17.32
N GLY A 279 -19.68 9.33 -17.77
CA GLY A 279 -20.79 10.25 -17.51
C GLY A 279 -22.11 9.76 -18.12
N ASP A 280 -22.07 9.27 -19.35
CA ASP A 280 -23.26 8.77 -20.04
C ASP A 280 -23.78 7.46 -19.43
N ILE A 281 -22.91 6.53 -19.04
CA ILE A 281 -23.31 5.31 -18.31
C ILE A 281 -24.05 5.68 -17.02
N LEU A 282 -23.58 6.71 -16.29
CA LEU A 282 -24.23 7.17 -15.06
C LEU A 282 -25.55 7.89 -15.32
N ALA A 283 -25.63 8.68 -16.39
CA ALA A 283 -26.83 9.45 -16.71
C ALA A 283 -27.94 8.59 -17.33
N ASN A 284 -27.55 7.59 -18.13
CA ASN A 284 -28.44 6.80 -18.97
C ASN A 284 -28.15 5.29 -18.89
N PRO A 285 -28.17 4.66 -17.70
CA PRO A 285 -27.77 3.26 -17.54
C PRO A 285 -28.55 2.27 -18.43
N GLN A 286 -29.78 2.60 -18.80
CA GLN A 286 -30.62 1.77 -19.68
C GLN A 286 -30.14 1.67 -21.13
N TYR A 287 -29.26 2.58 -21.59
CA TYR A 287 -28.68 2.52 -22.95
C TYR A 287 -27.42 1.66 -23.01
N TRP A 288 -26.97 1.17 -21.86
CA TRP A 288 -25.70 0.45 -21.74
C TRP A 288 -25.92 -0.99 -21.29
N SER A 289 -25.27 -1.92 -21.96
CA SER A 289 -25.23 -3.33 -21.52
C SER A 289 -24.28 -3.47 -20.33
N GLY A 290 -24.81 -3.87 -19.16
CA GLY A 290 -24.04 -4.12 -17.94
C GLY A 290 -23.39 -2.85 -17.35
N PRO A 291 -24.16 -1.78 -17.06
CA PRO A 291 -23.61 -0.50 -16.61
C PRO A 291 -22.85 -0.62 -15.28
N GLU A 292 -23.26 -1.52 -14.38
CA GLU A 292 -22.58 -1.79 -13.12
C GLU A 292 -21.20 -2.42 -13.33
N ALA A 293 -21.11 -3.39 -14.26
CA ALA A 293 -19.85 -4.05 -14.57
C ALA A 293 -18.85 -3.06 -15.20
N ARG A 294 -19.34 -2.19 -16.10
CA ARG A 294 -18.52 -1.16 -16.76
C ARG A 294 -18.03 -0.09 -15.79
N THR A 295 -18.91 0.43 -14.93
CA THR A 295 -18.52 1.39 -13.90
C THR A 295 -17.52 0.78 -12.91
N ALA A 296 -17.72 -0.47 -12.48
CA ALA A 296 -16.79 -1.19 -11.64
C ALA A 296 -15.42 -1.41 -12.31
N GLU A 297 -15.37 -1.56 -13.64
CA GLU A 297 -14.11 -1.64 -14.39
C GLU A 297 -13.35 -0.32 -14.39
N VAL A 298 -14.04 0.80 -14.59
CA VAL A 298 -13.43 2.14 -14.47
C VAL A 298 -12.87 2.36 -13.06
N HIS A 299 -13.59 1.93 -12.02
CA HIS A 299 -13.13 2.05 -10.63
C HIS A 299 -11.89 1.20 -10.38
N ARG A 300 -11.89 -0.06 -10.82
CA ARG A 300 -10.71 -0.95 -10.74
C ARG A 300 -9.51 -0.37 -11.48
N ALA A 301 -9.72 0.26 -12.63
CA ALA A 301 -8.65 0.91 -13.37
C ALA A 301 -8.07 2.13 -12.63
N ILE A 302 -8.91 2.96 -12.00
CA ILE A 302 -8.43 4.06 -11.14
C ILE A 302 -7.57 3.50 -10.00
N ASP A 303 -8.08 2.50 -9.28
CA ASP A 303 -7.39 1.90 -8.14
C ASP A 303 -6.06 1.24 -8.55
N ALA A 304 -6.02 0.56 -9.70
CA ALA A 304 -4.81 -0.04 -10.23
C ALA A 304 -3.74 1.00 -10.60
N VAL A 305 -4.13 2.10 -11.25
CA VAL A 305 -3.20 3.19 -11.58
C VAL A 305 -2.73 3.87 -10.30
N ASP A 306 -3.60 4.09 -9.32
CA ASP A 306 -3.22 4.70 -8.03
C ASP A 306 -2.19 3.86 -7.28
N HIS A 307 -2.41 2.54 -7.18
CA HIS A 307 -1.42 1.63 -6.61
C HIS A 307 -0.09 1.68 -7.35
N GLN A 308 -0.10 1.66 -8.69
CA GLN A 308 1.11 1.77 -9.49
C GLN A 308 1.86 3.09 -9.23
N VAL A 309 1.15 4.22 -9.09
CA VAL A 309 1.78 5.50 -8.75
C VAL A 309 2.45 5.43 -7.37
N ILE A 310 1.79 4.86 -6.38
CA ILE A 310 2.32 4.72 -5.02
C ILE A 310 3.56 3.83 -5.01
N ASP A 311 3.54 2.72 -5.75
CA ASP A 311 4.70 1.84 -5.88
C ASP A 311 5.87 2.53 -6.58
N ASN A 312 5.61 3.32 -7.64
CA ASN A 312 6.62 4.14 -8.28
C ASN A 312 7.20 5.21 -7.32
N ILE A 313 6.36 5.85 -6.49
CA ILE A 313 6.83 6.79 -5.45
C ILE A 313 7.76 6.07 -4.47
N ARG A 314 7.41 4.85 -4.07
CA ARG A 314 8.24 4.03 -3.19
C ARG A 314 9.59 3.72 -3.84
N GLN A 315 9.60 3.28 -5.09
CA GLN A 315 10.83 3.01 -5.86
C GLN A 315 11.74 4.24 -5.94
N VAL A 316 11.17 5.43 -6.22
CA VAL A 316 11.93 6.69 -6.28
C VAL A 316 12.50 7.09 -4.92
N ASN A 317 11.77 6.85 -3.83
CA ASN A 317 12.28 7.09 -2.48
C ASN A 317 13.41 6.13 -2.11
N GLU A 318 13.38 4.92 -2.63
CA GLU A 318 14.39 3.87 -2.43
C GLU A 318 15.55 3.96 -3.45
N SER A 319 15.55 4.98 -4.32
CA SER A 319 16.52 5.14 -5.42
C SER A 319 16.63 3.92 -6.34
N ARG A 320 15.52 3.18 -6.49
CA ARG A 320 15.39 2.05 -7.40
C ARG A 320 14.97 2.52 -8.79
N ASP A 321 15.25 1.68 -9.79
CA ASP A 321 14.69 1.87 -11.12
C ASP A 321 13.17 1.76 -11.11
N LEU A 322 12.54 2.58 -11.94
CA LEU A 322 11.09 2.61 -12.11
C LEU A 322 10.63 1.40 -12.92
N GLU A 323 9.79 0.57 -12.32
CA GLU A 323 9.21 -0.60 -12.99
C GLU A 323 7.79 -0.26 -13.46
N PHE A 324 7.56 -0.34 -14.77
CA PHE A 324 6.27 -0.01 -15.36
C PHE A 324 5.46 -1.28 -15.61
N GLN A 325 4.44 -1.51 -14.78
CA GLN A 325 3.44 -2.55 -15.03
C GLN A 325 2.42 -2.09 -16.09
N VAL A 326 2.06 -3.00 -17.00
CA VAL A 326 1.06 -2.75 -18.05
C VAL A 326 -0.34 -2.98 -17.46
N ALA A 327 -0.96 -1.95 -16.89
CA ALA A 327 -2.16 -2.13 -16.04
C ALA A 327 -3.52 -1.87 -16.72
N LEU A 328 -3.58 -1.32 -17.94
CA LEU A 328 -4.83 -0.77 -18.51
C LEU A 328 -5.41 -1.54 -19.71
N GLY A 329 -4.94 -2.75 -19.98
CA GLY A 329 -5.38 -3.54 -21.15
C GLY A 329 -6.88 -3.87 -21.16
N SER A 330 -7.46 -4.16 -19.98
CA SER A 330 -8.90 -4.46 -19.87
C SER A 330 -9.77 -3.22 -20.08
N LEU A 331 -9.42 -2.10 -19.44
CA LEU A 331 -10.17 -0.84 -19.56
C LEU A 331 -10.26 -0.37 -21.02
N VAL A 332 -9.15 -0.42 -21.75
CA VAL A 332 -9.11 0.02 -23.16
C VAL A 332 -10.06 -0.83 -24.00
N ARG A 333 -10.01 -2.15 -23.82
CA ARG A 333 -10.91 -3.07 -24.52
C ARG A 333 -12.38 -2.76 -24.22
N ALA A 334 -12.73 -2.55 -22.95
CA ALA A 334 -14.11 -2.26 -22.55
C ALA A 334 -14.64 -0.92 -23.09
N VAL A 335 -13.77 0.10 -23.20
CA VAL A 335 -14.09 1.41 -23.76
C VAL A 335 -14.18 1.36 -25.30
N ASP A 336 -13.32 0.58 -25.96
CA ASP A 336 -13.32 0.45 -27.41
C ASP A 336 -14.47 -0.44 -27.91
N GLU A 337 -14.78 -1.53 -27.21
CA GLU A 337 -15.92 -2.41 -27.51
C GLU A 337 -17.26 -1.68 -27.37
N ALA A 338 -17.37 -0.77 -26.41
CA ALA A 338 -18.51 0.12 -26.26
C ALA A 338 -18.73 1.03 -27.47
N LYS A 339 -17.67 1.60 -28.04
CA LYS A 339 -17.79 2.42 -29.25
C LYS A 339 -18.16 1.62 -30.48
N LEU A 340 -17.82 0.33 -30.51
CA LEU A 340 -18.14 -0.58 -31.60
C LEU A 340 -19.57 -1.11 -31.49
N SER A 341 -20.08 -1.43 -30.29
CA SER A 341 -21.47 -1.92 -30.14
C SER A 341 -22.51 -0.87 -30.54
N ASP A 342 -22.18 0.41 -30.37
CA ASP A 342 -23.02 1.56 -30.78
C ASP A 342 -23.05 1.76 -32.31
N VAL A 343 -22.08 1.19 -33.04
CA VAL A 343 -21.98 1.26 -34.52
C VAL A 343 -22.60 0.04 -35.21
N TYR A 344 -22.72 -1.09 -34.52
CA TYR A 344 -23.20 -2.36 -35.09
C TYR A 344 -24.60 -2.78 -34.64
N SER A 345 -25.32 -1.98 -33.85
CA SER A 345 -26.74 -2.25 -33.55
C SER A 345 -27.70 -2.01 -34.72
N ASP A 346 -27.22 -1.49 -35.86
CA ASP A 346 -28.03 -1.10 -37.02
C ASP A 346 -27.97 -2.08 -38.21
N GLN A 347 -27.38 -3.28 -38.08
CA GLN A 347 -27.19 -4.20 -39.23
C GLN A 347 -27.93 -5.54 -39.20
N ASP A 348 -28.82 -5.76 -38.24
CA ASP A 348 -29.70 -6.94 -38.23
C ASP A 348 -31.19 -6.52 -38.23
N GLU A 349 -31.66 -5.97 -39.35
CA GLU A 349 -33.05 -6.08 -39.83
C GLU A 349 -33.08 -6.59 -41.27
#